data_AF-A0A401RFP4-F1
#
_entry.id   AF-A0A401RFP4-F1
#
_cell.length_a   1.000
_cell.length_b   1.000
_cell.length_c   1.000
_cell.angle_alpha   90.00
_cell.angle_beta   90.00
_cell.angle_gamma   90.00
#
_symmetry.space_group_name_H-M   'P 1'
#
loop_
_entity.id
_entity.type
_entity.pdbx_description
1 polymer ?
#
loop_
_entity_poly.entity_id
_entity_poly.type
_entity_poly.pdbx_seq_one_letter_code
_entity_poly.pdbx_strand_id
1 'polypeptide(L)'
;MASFHTLLRTEIGKFEKHVRDCRDAFDLGTLSQFLTALTEPDTGSVDSVQQVRQLARQRGNNKLLCKGSSCDASDYASWLCTYIDYLRALKETFDDKVIIPLCEELYVNEDTGSQRVHSDSSNCSSSLSSQTSSQQERVSESCLMGQQAMRMDSIPKIAKELFNVRRKWALLLTSDTIRTEYFTSQNITDLHRTDTPKHLNKILRLVPDIYCKCLLTADLARQWLQLHECRYGRVTLPVPVTDSNGQRTGTQSLDKGKGLAVFEEAQGMVARKKEKQLHPMPKVSSEELDDLNNEKVRLRVGDEDLHSLVRREEHVRNLERLTQKSGFRVHELQLQLKQVKQEMELIHRRQEAEGGNNGRPHTNLRLIEELERKLRLEKYKYRILQGDWLLQLEIEPYVIRHMELVSQEIQQHSGKTHMENNQRNWRSVVLYICGWDKGCWGSGDAAGS
;
A
#
# COMPACT_ATOMS: atom_id res chain seq x y z
N MET A 1 20.61 -1.40 7.87
CA MET A 1 19.73 -0.39 8.49
C MET A 1 19.89 1.01 7.87
N ALA A 2 21.07 1.66 7.94
CA ALA A 2 21.23 3.03 7.41
C ALA A 2 20.94 3.20 5.90
N SER A 3 21.27 2.19 5.08
CA SER A 3 20.95 2.17 3.64
C SER A 3 19.44 2.10 3.38
N PHE A 4 18.72 1.31 4.18
CA PHE A 4 17.26 1.14 4.07
C PHE A 4 16.49 2.43 4.41
N HIS A 5 16.82 3.06 5.54
CA HIS A 5 16.20 4.34 5.91
C HIS A 5 16.40 5.44 4.85
N THR A 6 17.60 5.49 4.26
CA THR A 6 17.91 6.45 3.19
C THR A 6 17.12 6.17 1.92
N LEU A 7 17.00 4.89 1.53
CA LEU A 7 16.19 4.47 0.38
C LEU A 7 14.72 4.84 0.60
N LEU A 8 14.15 4.47 1.73
CA LEU A 8 12.74 4.71 2.04
C LEU A 8 12.40 6.21 2.14
N ARG A 9 13.29 7.01 2.73
CA ARG A 9 13.17 8.49 2.72
C ARG A 9 13.16 9.05 1.30
N THR A 10 14.01 8.51 0.43
CA THR A 10 14.09 8.93 -0.98
C THR A 10 12.80 8.59 -1.71
N GLU A 11 12.24 7.39 -1.52
CA GLU A 11 10.98 6.99 -2.14
C GLU A 11 9.79 7.83 -1.64
N ILE A 12 9.69 8.11 -0.33
CA ILE A 12 8.68 9.04 0.23
C ILE A 12 8.84 10.43 -0.39
N GLY A 13 10.07 10.94 -0.50
CA GLY A 13 10.34 12.25 -1.10
C GLY A 13 9.95 12.35 -2.57
N LYS A 14 10.26 11.31 -3.37
CA LYS A 14 9.84 11.21 -4.78
C LYS A 14 8.32 11.20 -4.89
N PHE A 15 7.64 10.38 -4.08
CA PHE A 15 6.18 10.29 -4.07
C PHE A 15 5.54 11.65 -3.74
N GLU A 16 5.99 12.32 -2.69
CA GLU A 16 5.45 13.64 -2.33
C GLU A 16 5.66 14.69 -3.40
N LYS A 17 6.86 14.74 -3.99
CA LYS A 17 7.15 15.67 -5.07
C LYS A 17 6.18 15.44 -6.23
N HIS A 18 6.04 14.19 -6.65
CA HIS A 18 5.15 13.79 -7.72
C HIS A 18 3.67 14.14 -7.44
N VAL A 19 3.20 13.92 -6.22
CA VAL A 19 1.85 14.30 -5.78
C VAL A 19 1.66 15.82 -5.82
N ARG A 20 2.65 16.61 -5.38
CA ARG A 20 2.59 18.08 -5.47
C ARG A 20 2.55 18.55 -6.91
N ASP A 21 3.43 18.01 -7.76
CA ASP A 21 3.46 18.34 -9.19
C ASP A 21 2.10 18.03 -9.86
N CYS A 22 1.49 16.88 -9.53
CA CYS A 22 0.15 16.51 -10.02
C CYS A 22 -0.95 17.45 -9.50
N ARG A 23 -0.89 17.82 -8.21
CA ARG A 23 -1.86 18.74 -7.59
C ARG A 23 -1.78 20.12 -8.22
N ASP A 24 -0.57 20.64 -8.43
CA ASP A 24 -0.34 21.99 -8.94
C ASP A 24 -0.67 22.06 -10.45
N ALA A 25 -0.53 20.96 -11.18
CA ALA A 25 -0.99 20.82 -12.57
C ALA A 25 -2.51 20.61 -12.71
N PHE A 26 -3.20 20.18 -11.65
CA PHE A 26 -4.64 19.89 -11.71
C PHE A 26 -5.47 21.18 -11.62
N ASP A 27 -6.16 21.50 -12.72
CA ASP A 27 -6.99 22.71 -12.79
C ASP A 27 -8.42 22.46 -12.28
N LEU A 28 -8.64 22.76 -11.00
CA LEU A 28 -9.96 22.68 -10.37
C LEU A 28 -10.99 23.60 -11.05
N GLY A 29 -10.57 24.74 -11.59
CA GLY A 29 -11.45 25.67 -12.30
C GLY A 29 -12.00 25.06 -13.58
N THR A 30 -11.16 24.38 -14.35
CA THR A 30 -11.58 23.64 -15.55
C THR A 30 -12.57 22.51 -15.19
N LEU A 31 -12.31 21.75 -14.11
CA LEU A 31 -13.27 20.75 -13.63
C LEU A 31 -14.62 21.37 -13.22
N SER A 32 -14.60 22.51 -12.53
CA SER A 32 -15.81 23.23 -12.15
C SER A 32 -16.62 23.69 -13.35
N GLN A 33 -15.99 24.33 -14.31
CA GLN A 33 -16.65 24.78 -15.53
C GLN A 33 -17.24 23.59 -16.31
N PHE A 34 -16.50 22.50 -16.39
CA PHE A 34 -16.96 21.24 -17.00
C PHE A 34 -18.22 20.69 -16.32
N LEU A 35 -18.23 20.58 -14.99
CA LEU A 35 -19.36 20.02 -14.26
C LEU A 35 -20.59 20.93 -14.29
N THR A 36 -20.40 22.25 -14.22
CA THR A 36 -21.48 23.23 -14.37
C THR A 36 -22.06 23.19 -15.79
N ALA A 37 -21.22 23.04 -16.81
CA ALA A 37 -21.67 22.88 -18.19
C ALA A 37 -22.30 21.50 -18.46
N LEU A 38 -22.14 20.51 -17.58
CA LEU A 38 -22.77 19.20 -17.71
C LEU A 38 -24.11 19.07 -16.99
N THR A 39 -24.33 19.86 -15.94
CA THR A 39 -25.55 19.78 -15.13
C THR A 39 -26.47 20.98 -15.34
N GLU A 40 -27.76 20.73 -15.45
CA GLU A 40 -28.78 21.76 -15.34
C GLU A 40 -29.09 22.04 -13.85
N PRO A 41 -29.69 23.20 -13.51
CA PRO A 41 -30.01 23.56 -12.13
C PRO A 41 -30.85 22.53 -11.38
N ASP A 42 -31.66 21.75 -12.11
CA ASP A 42 -32.59 20.74 -11.57
C ASP A 42 -32.00 19.32 -11.57
N THR A 43 -30.73 19.15 -11.90
CA THR A 43 -30.10 17.82 -11.90
C THR A 43 -29.90 17.35 -10.46
N GLY A 44 -30.30 16.11 -10.17
CA GLY A 44 -30.06 15.46 -8.88
C GLY A 44 -28.56 15.45 -8.50
N SER A 45 -28.29 15.17 -7.22
CA SER A 45 -26.91 15.12 -6.68
C SER A 45 -26.02 14.18 -7.51
N VAL A 46 -24.89 14.70 -8.00
CA VAL A 46 -23.93 13.91 -8.76
C VAL A 46 -22.96 13.28 -7.77
N ASP A 47 -23.15 11.98 -7.57
CA ASP A 47 -22.51 11.23 -6.49
C ASP A 47 -21.45 10.25 -7.01
N SER A 48 -21.31 10.10 -8.33
CA SER A 48 -20.37 9.15 -8.94
C SER A 48 -19.66 9.74 -10.15
N VAL A 49 -18.39 9.35 -10.35
CA VAL A 49 -17.64 9.67 -11.57
C VAL A 49 -18.27 8.98 -12.79
N GLN A 50 -18.90 7.80 -12.62
CA GLN A 50 -19.63 7.14 -13.70
C GLN A 50 -20.88 7.92 -14.10
N GLN A 51 -21.56 8.57 -13.15
CA GLN A 51 -22.69 9.46 -13.47
C GLN A 51 -22.21 10.66 -14.31
N VAL A 52 -21.06 11.25 -13.98
CA VAL A 52 -20.46 12.33 -14.78
C VAL A 52 -20.19 11.86 -16.22
N ARG A 53 -19.64 10.65 -16.39
CA ARG A 53 -19.42 10.04 -17.70
C ARG A 53 -20.73 9.79 -18.46
N GLN A 54 -21.78 9.33 -17.79
CA GLN A 54 -23.09 9.11 -18.40
C GLN A 54 -23.74 10.44 -18.83
N LEU A 55 -23.70 11.46 -17.99
CA LEU A 55 -24.19 12.81 -18.29
C LEU A 55 -23.44 13.41 -19.49
N ALA A 56 -22.12 13.24 -19.56
CA ALA A 56 -21.32 13.70 -20.69
C ALA A 56 -21.71 13.02 -22.01
N ARG A 57 -22.04 11.73 -22.00
CA ARG A 57 -22.53 10.99 -23.19
C ARG A 57 -23.91 11.46 -23.63
N GLN A 58 -24.81 11.71 -22.69
CA GLN A 58 -26.18 12.15 -22.97
C GLN A 58 -26.22 13.56 -23.56
N ARG A 59 -25.27 14.43 -23.16
CA ARG A 59 -25.27 15.85 -23.51
C ARG A 59 -24.67 16.15 -24.90
N GLY A 60 -24.14 15.16 -25.62
CA GLY A 60 -23.67 15.31 -27.01
C GLY A 60 -22.45 16.22 -27.21
N ASN A 61 -22.19 16.64 -28.45
CA ASN A 61 -21.03 17.46 -28.91
C ASN A 61 -21.06 18.92 -28.41
N ASN A 62 -21.40 19.15 -27.14
CA ASN A 62 -21.25 20.45 -26.52
C ASN A 62 -19.76 20.72 -26.32
N LYS A 63 -19.21 21.59 -27.18
CA LYS A 63 -17.83 22.06 -27.07
C LYS A 63 -17.66 22.86 -25.80
N LEU A 64 -16.79 22.38 -24.93
CA LEU A 64 -16.34 23.15 -23.76
C LEU A 64 -15.18 24.04 -24.14
N LEU A 65 -15.20 25.26 -23.62
CA LEU A 65 -14.07 26.17 -23.71
C LEU A 65 -13.05 25.83 -22.62
N CYS A 66 -12.22 24.80 -22.83
CA CYS A 66 -11.06 24.53 -21.99
C CYS A 66 -9.87 25.37 -22.48
N LYS A 67 -9.04 25.91 -21.57
CA LYS A 67 -7.88 26.80 -21.80
C LYS A 67 -7.14 26.57 -23.14
N GLY A 68 -7.63 27.18 -24.23
CA GLY A 68 -6.97 27.21 -25.53
C GLY A 68 -7.26 26.05 -26.50
N SER A 69 -8.05 25.04 -26.12
CA SER A 69 -8.44 23.94 -27.02
C SER A 69 -9.89 23.54 -26.76
N SER A 70 -10.72 23.50 -27.81
CA SER A 70 -12.07 22.92 -27.70
C SER A 70 -11.93 21.43 -27.41
N CYS A 71 -12.25 21.03 -26.18
CA CYS A 71 -12.29 19.64 -25.77
C CYS A 71 -13.76 19.24 -25.67
N ASP A 72 -14.12 18.11 -26.26
CA ASP A 72 -15.48 17.59 -26.17
C ASP A 72 -15.75 17.08 -24.76
N ALA A 73 -16.98 17.26 -24.28
CA ALA A 73 -17.35 16.87 -22.92
C ALA A 73 -17.11 15.38 -22.63
N SER A 74 -17.30 14.54 -23.65
CA SER A 74 -17.00 13.11 -23.58
C SER A 74 -15.51 12.83 -23.38
N ASP A 75 -14.64 13.56 -24.06
CA ASP A 75 -13.19 13.39 -23.96
C ASP A 75 -12.69 13.78 -22.57
N TYR A 76 -13.16 14.90 -22.03
CA TYR A 76 -12.80 15.33 -20.68
C TYR A 76 -13.35 14.36 -19.61
N ALA A 77 -14.58 13.84 -19.78
CA ALA A 77 -15.12 12.82 -18.88
C ALA A 77 -14.29 11.53 -18.91
N SER A 78 -13.86 11.12 -20.10
CA SER A 78 -12.99 9.95 -20.29
C SER A 78 -11.64 10.17 -19.60
N TRP A 79 -11.01 11.32 -19.85
CA TRP A 79 -9.77 11.73 -19.18
C TRP A 79 -9.90 11.70 -17.66
N LEU A 80 -10.98 12.28 -17.11
CA LEU A 80 -11.22 12.29 -15.67
C LEU A 80 -11.27 10.87 -15.09
N CYS A 81 -11.92 9.94 -15.76
CA CYS A 81 -11.98 8.55 -15.32
C CYS A 81 -10.60 7.88 -15.35
N THR A 82 -9.88 8.02 -16.47
CA THR A 82 -8.49 7.52 -16.57
C THR A 82 -7.58 8.14 -15.51
N TYR A 83 -7.84 9.40 -15.14
CA TYR A 83 -7.11 10.07 -14.07
C TYR A 83 -7.42 9.49 -12.69
N ILE A 84 -8.67 9.12 -12.40
CA ILE A 84 -9.02 8.41 -11.17
C ILE A 84 -8.37 7.02 -11.13
N ASP A 85 -8.32 6.30 -12.25
CA ASP A 85 -7.63 5.01 -12.35
C ASP A 85 -6.12 5.17 -12.10
N TYR A 86 -5.52 6.24 -12.62
CA TYR A 86 -4.15 6.61 -12.32
C TYR A 86 -3.93 6.91 -10.82
N LEU A 87 -4.84 7.62 -10.15
CA LEU A 87 -4.76 7.84 -8.70
C LEU A 87 -4.88 6.54 -7.91
N ARG A 88 -5.60 5.53 -8.42
CA ARG A 88 -5.64 4.17 -7.86
C ARG A 88 -4.30 3.47 -7.98
N ALA A 89 -3.69 3.49 -9.17
CA ALA A 89 -2.34 2.94 -9.38
C ALA A 89 -1.27 3.67 -8.54
N LEU A 90 -1.41 4.99 -8.35
CA LEU A 90 -0.54 5.79 -7.49
C LEU A 90 -0.61 5.32 -6.02
N LYS A 91 -1.80 4.97 -5.53
CA LYS A 91 -1.98 4.39 -4.19
C LYS A 91 -1.33 3.02 -4.07
N GLU A 92 -1.53 2.14 -5.04
CA GLU A 92 -0.90 0.81 -5.06
C GLU A 92 0.63 0.93 -5.01
N THR A 93 1.18 1.82 -5.82
CA THR A 93 2.63 2.11 -5.83
C THR A 93 3.14 2.61 -4.49
N PHE A 94 2.38 3.48 -3.80
CA PHE A 94 2.73 3.94 -2.46
C PHE A 94 2.68 2.81 -1.43
N ASP A 95 1.66 1.96 -1.50
CA ASP A 95 1.53 0.81 -0.63
C ASP A 95 2.72 -0.15 -0.78
N ASP A 96 3.08 -0.47 -2.02
CA ASP A 96 4.16 -1.40 -2.35
C ASP A 96 5.54 -0.86 -1.96
N LYS A 97 5.81 0.42 -2.24
CA LYS A 97 7.14 1.02 -2.07
C LYS A 97 7.38 1.63 -0.70
N VAL A 98 6.33 1.98 0.03
CA VAL A 98 6.45 2.70 1.30
C VAL A 98 5.78 1.93 2.43
N ILE A 99 4.50 1.58 2.30
CA ILE A 99 3.75 0.99 3.42
C ILE A 99 4.24 -0.42 3.76
N ILE A 100 4.36 -1.31 2.78
CA ILE A 100 4.82 -2.68 3.02
C ILE A 100 6.21 -2.68 3.67
N PRO A 101 7.23 -1.96 3.15
CA PRO A 101 8.54 -1.87 3.80
C PRO A 101 8.51 -1.29 5.22
N LEU A 102 7.68 -0.27 5.49
CA LEU A 102 7.49 0.26 6.84
C LEU A 102 6.95 -0.81 7.80
N CYS A 103 6.01 -1.62 7.35
CA CYS A 103 5.37 -2.64 8.17
C CYS A 103 6.26 -3.84 8.42
N GLU A 104 6.99 -4.29 7.40
CA GLU A 104 7.84 -5.47 7.47
C GLU A 104 9.10 -5.21 8.30
N GLU A 105 9.73 -4.04 8.13
CA GLU A 105 11.05 -3.78 8.70
C GLU A 105 11.03 -2.90 9.95
N LEU A 106 10.00 -2.05 10.12
CA LEU A 106 10.02 -0.97 11.13
C LEU A 106 8.81 -1.00 12.08
N TYR A 107 7.94 -2.01 11.99
CA TYR A 107 6.82 -2.16 12.92
C TYR A 107 7.26 -2.85 14.21
N VAL A 108 7.34 -2.07 15.29
CA VAL A 108 7.67 -2.56 16.64
C VAL A 108 6.44 -2.43 17.52
N ASN A 109 5.93 -3.55 18.03
CA ASN A 109 4.90 -3.54 19.07
C ASN A 109 5.54 -3.10 20.39
N GLU A 110 5.30 -1.85 20.78
CA GLU A 110 5.79 -1.26 22.03
C GLU A 110 5.10 -1.84 23.29
N ASP A 111 4.08 -2.69 23.12
CA ASP A 111 3.23 -3.21 24.22
C ASP A 111 3.85 -4.34 25.05
N THR A 112 5.18 -4.49 25.06
CA THR A 112 5.84 -5.48 25.92
C THR A 112 6.94 -4.87 26.78
N GLY A 113 6.53 -4.32 27.93
CA GLY A 113 7.30 -4.52 29.17
C GLY A 113 8.42 -3.53 29.50
N SER A 114 8.15 -2.22 29.47
CA SER A 114 8.92 -1.29 30.31
C SER A 114 8.03 -0.22 30.92
N GLN A 115 7.27 -0.66 31.91
CA GLN A 115 7.04 0.13 33.11
C GLN A 115 8.39 0.23 33.84
N ARG A 116 9.37 0.93 33.25
CA ARG A 116 10.54 1.39 33.99
C ARG A 116 10.05 2.52 34.86
N VAL A 117 10.05 2.25 36.16
CA VAL A 117 10.06 3.24 37.22
C VAL A 117 11.11 4.29 36.84
N HIS A 118 10.66 5.47 36.42
CA HIS A 118 11.49 6.67 36.43
C HIS A 118 10.87 7.62 37.43
N SER A 119 11.39 7.53 38.64
CA SER A 119 11.48 8.65 39.56
C SER A 119 12.25 9.79 38.90
N ASP A 120 11.68 10.98 39.06
CA ASP A 120 12.29 12.30 39.18
C ASP A 120 13.22 12.87 38.10
N SER A 121 13.08 14.20 37.95
CA SER A 121 13.98 15.15 37.28
C SER A 121 13.85 15.33 35.76
N SER A 122 13.06 16.31 35.33
CA SER A 122 13.57 17.69 35.24
C SER A 122 12.56 18.63 34.57
N ASN A 123 12.36 19.76 35.25
CA ASN A 123 11.67 20.95 34.76
C ASN A 123 12.34 21.49 33.48
N CYS A 124 11.53 21.76 32.46
CA CYS A 124 11.76 22.86 31.53
C CYS A 124 10.42 23.54 31.28
N SER A 125 10.01 24.34 32.26
CA SER A 125 8.93 25.30 32.17
C SER A 125 9.40 26.52 31.38
N SER A 126 8.65 26.90 30.35
CA SER A 126 8.50 28.30 29.91
C SER A 126 7.51 28.33 28.76
N SER A 127 6.54 29.22 28.64
CA SER A 127 5.89 30.18 29.53
C SER A 127 4.58 30.52 28.81
N LEU A 128 3.45 30.46 29.50
CA LEU A 128 2.17 30.95 28.99
C LEU A 128 2.22 32.49 28.96
N SER A 129 1.93 33.08 27.80
CA SER A 129 1.54 34.48 27.67
C SER A 129 0.25 34.55 26.85
N SER A 130 -0.75 35.16 27.46
CA SER A 130 -2.07 35.45 26.90
C SER A 130 -2.13 36.90 26.43
N GLN A 131 -3.11 37.19 25.55
CA GLN A 131 -3.59 38.52 25.09
C GLN A 131 -2.79 39.14 23.92
N THR A 132 -3.32 39.76 22.87
CA THR A 132 -4.63 40.39 22.53
C THR A 132 -4.83 40.48 20.99
N SER A 133 -6.08 40.65 20.57
CA SER A 133 -6.60 41.16 19.28
C SER A 133 -5.73 42.21 18.54
N SER A 134 -5.59 42.10 17.22
CA SER A 134 -6.11 43.06 16.20
C SER A 134 -5.67 42.74 14.76
N GLN A 135 -6.51 43.17 13.81
CA GLN A 135 -6.48 42.98 12.35
C GLN A 135 -5.21 43.52 11.67
N GLN A 136 -4.80 42.93 10.52
CA GLN A 136 -4.81 43.57 9.19
C GLN A 136 -4.14 42.70 8.10
N GLU A 137 -4.71 42.77 6.90
CA GLU A 137 -4.41 42.03 5.67
C GLU A 137 -2.97 42.20 5.12
N ARG A 138 -2.44 41.11 4.52
CA ARG A 138 -1.88 41.09 3.14
C ARG A 138 -1.49 39.67 2.69
N VAL A 139 -2.31 39.14 1.78
CA VAL A 139 -2.00 38.47 0.50
C VAL A 139 -0.76 37.57 0.36
N SER A 140 -1.05 36.30 -0.01
CA SER A 140 -0.24 35.30 -0.75
C SER A 140 0.64 34.29 0.00
N GLU A 141 0.04 33.13 0.32
CA GLU A 141 0.42 31.75 -0.06
C GLU A 141 -0.30 30.74 0.86
N SER A 142 -1.54 30.37 0.54
CA SER A 142 -2.36 29.46 1.34
C SER A 142 -2.50 28.08 0.67
N CYS A 143 -1.67 27.11 1.08
CA CYS A 143 -2.03 25.69 1.11
C CYS A 143 -1.10 24.87 2.04
N LEU A 144 -0.39 25.53 2.96
CA LEU A 144 0.42 24.90 3.98
C LEU A 144 0.00 25.49 5.33
N MET A 145 -0.19 24.62 6.31
CA MET A 145 -0.32 24.96 7.73
C MET A 145 -1.69 25.45 8.21
N GLY A 146 -2.63 24.51 8.31
CA GLY A 146 -3.75 24.54 9.26
C GLY A 146 -4.00 23.18 9.94
N GLN A 147 -3.17 22.17 9.65
CA GLN A 147 -3.09 20.97 10.48
C GLN A 147 -1.95 21.20 11.46
N GLN A 148 -2.33 21.39 12.72
CA GLN A 148 -1.44 21.21 13.85
C GLN A 148 -0.81 19.82 13.66
N ALA A 149 0.42 19.78 13.17
CA ALA A 149 1.21 18.57 13.10
C ALA A 149 1.41 18.13 14.55
N MET A 150 0.45 17.37 15.07
CA MET A 150 0.63 16.65 16.32
C MET A 150 1.75 15.67 16.03
N ARG A 151 2.99 16.10 16.27
CA ARG A 151 4.13 15.20 16.32
C ARG A 151 3.73 14.11 17.29
N MET A 152 3.54 12.93 16.75
CA MET A 152 3.16 11.80 17.55
C MET A 152 4.43 11.20 18.13
N ASP A 153 4.46 11.05 19.45
CA ASP A 153 5.66 10.59 20.15
C ASP A 153 5.86 9.07 20.09
N SER A 154 4.98 8.33 19.40
CA SER A 154 4.89 6.87 19.44
C SER A 154 4.64 6.28 18.05
N ILE A 155 5.43 5.27 17.69
CA ILE A 155 5.33 4.52 16.42
C ILE A 155 3.94 3.90 16.25
N PRO A 156 3.39 3.16 17.24
CA PRO A 156 2.02 2.64 17.16
C PRO A 156 0.94 3.70 16.88
N LYS A 157 1.05 4.91 17.48
CA LYS A 157 0.09 5.99 17.23
C LYS A 157 0.17 6.49 15.79
N ILE A 158 1.39 6.72 15.29
CA ILE A 158 1.63 7.12 13.88
C ILE A 158 1.08 6.05 12.94
N ALA A 159 1.40 4.78 13.20
CA ALA A 159 0.95 3.66 12.40
C ALA A 159 -0.59 3.61 12.33
N LYS A 160 -1.26 3.73 13.48
CA LYS A 160 -2.71 3.75 13.57
C LYS A 160 -3.33 4.87 12.73
N GLU A 161 -2.82 6.10 12.83
CA GLU A 161 -3.33 7.21 12.01
C GLU A 161 -3.00 7.03 10.53
N LEU A 162 -1.80 6.56 10.20
CA LEU A 162 -1.42 6.27 8.82
C LEU A 162 -2.40 5.28 8.20
N PHE A 163 -2.72 4.18 8.89
CA PHE A 163 -3.66 3.17 8.38
C PHE A 163 -5.08 3.71 8.30
N ASN A 164 -5.50 4.56 9.23
CA ASN A 164 -6.81 5.22 9.20
C ASN A 164 -6.95 6.12 7.96
N VAL A 165 -5.97 7.00 7.72
CA VAL A 165 -5.97 7.90 6.55
C VAL A 165 -5.85 7.09 5.26
N ARG A 166 -4.96 6.09 5.21
CA ARG A 166 -4.80 5.17 4.07
C ARG A 166 -6.10 4.44 3.74
N ARG A 167 -6.84 3.96 4.75
CA ARG A 167 -8.14 3.32 4.56
C ARG A 167 -9.16 4.29 3.95
N LYS A 168 -9.25 5.51 4.48
CA LYS A 168 -10.13 6.55 3.91
C LYS A 168 -9.77 6.91 2.47
N TRP A 169 -8.47 6.95 2.16
CA TRP A 169 -7.98 7.14 0.79
C TRP A 169 -8.41 6.00 -0.13
N ALA A 170 -8.24 4.75 0.29
CA ALA A 170 -8.71 3.59 -0.46
C ALA A 170 -10.22 3.68 -0.76
N LEU A 171 -11.02 4.01 0.26
CA LEU A 171 -12.48 4.05 0.14
C LEU A 171 -12.98 5.14 -0.82
N LEU A 172 -12.24 6.25 -0.98
CA LEU A 172 -12.52 7.27 -2.00
C LEU A 172 -12.27 6.78 -3.43
N LEU A 173 -11.40 5.79 -3.63
CA LEU A 173 -11.00 5.27 -4.94
C LEU A 173 -11.74 3.99 -5.37
N THR A 174 -12.30 3.25 -4.41
CA THR A 174 -12.97 1.96 -4.65
C THR A 174 -14.49 2.09 -4.76
N SER A 175 -15.10 3.10 -4.14
CA SER A 175 -16.56 3.22 -4.15
C SER A 175 -17.04 3.89 -5.44
N ASP A 176 -17.99 3.25 -6.14
CA ASP A 176 -18.69 3.89 -7.26
C ASP A 176 -19.42 5.15 -6.81
N THR A 177 -19.94 5.15 -5.58
CA THR A 177 -20.60 6.29 -4.93
C THR A 177 -19.64 6.99 -3.97
N ILE A 178 -19.45 8.28 -4.21
CA ILE A 178 -18.60 9.15 -3.40
C ILE A 178 -19.30 9.48 -2.08
N ARG A 179 -18.78 8.92 -0.99
CA ARG A 179 -19.31 9.16 0.35
C ARG A 179 -18.60 10.34 1.01
N THR A 180 -19.39 11.25 1.55
CA THR A 180 -18.88 12.47 2.19
C THR A 180 -18.16 12.21 3.51
N GLU A 181 -18.42 11.07 4.15
CA GLU A 181 -17.80 10.64 5.41
C GLU A 181 -16.28 10.40 5.29
N TYR A 182 -15.76 10.21 4.07
CA TYR A 182 -14.34 10.02 3.82
C TYR A 182 -13.59 11.31 3.50
N PHE A 183 -14.30 12.43 3.33
CA PHE A 183 -13.66 13.71 3.06
C PHE A 183 -13.06 14.35 4.30
N THR A 184 -12.10 15.24 4.07
CA THR A 184 -11.47 16.01 5.14
C THR A 184 -12.35 17.22 5.46
N SER A 185 -12.61 17.51 6.73
CA SER A 185 -13.46 18.65 7.13
C SER A 185 -12.90 20.00 6.64
N GLN A 186 -11.58 20.11 6.48
CA GLN A 186 -10.89 21.36 6.11
C GLN A 186 -11.20 21.82 4.67
N ASN A 187 -11.38 20.90 3.72
CA ASN A 187 -11.62 21.22 2.30
C ASN A 187 -13.04 21.73 2.03
N ILE A 188 -13.92 21.75 3.03
CA ILE A 188 -15.27 22.31 2.89
C ILE A 188 -15.19 23.83 2.67
N THR A 189 -14.29 24.52 3.36
CA THR A 189 -14.24 25.98 3.40
C THR A 189 -13.77 26.60 2.08
N ASP A 190 -12.84 25.95 1.38
CA ASP A 190 -12.28 26.47 0.13
C ASP A 190 -13.25 26.33 -1.06
N LEU A 191 -14.14 25.32 -1.06
CA LEU A 191 -15.21 25.22 -2.05
C LEU A 191 -16.34 26.24 -1.83
N HIS A 192 -16.52 26.74 -0.60
CA HIS A 192 -17.52 27.78 -0.35
C HIS A 192 -17.16 29.13 -0.95
N ARG A 193 -15.92 29.32 -1.41
CA ARG A 193 -15.50 30.52 -2.14
C ARG A 193 -15.88 30.51 -3.61
N THR A 194 -16.11 29.34 -4.19
CA THR A 194 -16.60 29.22 -5.56
C THR A 194 -18.12 29.18 -5.51
N ASP A 195 -18.82 29.93 -6.35
CA ASP A 195 -20.29 29.87 -6.53
C ASP A 195 -20.74 28.55 -7.18
N THR A 196 -20.10 27.46 -6.81
CA THR A 196 -20.32 26.12 -7.33
C THR A 196 -21.60 25.54 -6.75
N PRO A 197 -22.48 24.98 -7.61
CA PRO A 197 -23.70 24.34 -7.16
C PRO A 197 -23.44 23.20 -6.17
N LYS A 198 -24.26 23.13 -5.10
CA LYS A 198 -24.08 22.17 -4.00
C LYS A 198 -24.11 20.71 -4.47
N HIS A 199 -24.86 20.40 -5.52
CA HIS A 199 -24.99 19.05 -6.08
C HIS A 199 -23.72 18.53 -6.76
N LEU A 200 -22.74 19.41 -7.03
CA LEU A 200 -21.46 19.07 -7.65
C LEU A 200 -20.30 18.94 -6.65
N ASN A 201 -20.52 19.37 -5.40
CA ASN A 201 -19.46 19.48 -4.40
C ASN A 201 -18.72 18.16 -4.14
N LYS A 202 -19.40 17.01 -4.27
CA LYS A 202 -18.76 15.69 -4.04
C LYS A 202 -17.68 15.41 -5.09
N ILE A 203 -18.00 15.60 -6.37
CA ILE A 203 -17.05 15.35 -7.47
C ILE A 203 -15.92 16.38 -7.45
N LEU A 204 -16.25 17.66 -7.24
CA LEU A 204 -15.25 18.73 -7.17
C LEU A 204 -14.22 18.52 -6.07
N ARG A 205 -14.65 17.92 -4.95
CA ARG A 205 -13.78 17.61 -3.82
C ARG A 205 -12.96 16.36 -3.98
N LEU A 206 -13.38 15.43 -4.83
CA LEU A 206 -12.79 14.10 -4.90
C LEU A 206 -11.28 14.14 -5.09
N VAL A 207 -10.81 14.80 -6.15
CA VAL A 207 -9.38 14.85 -6.49
C VAL A 207 -8.58 15.66 -5.45
N PRO A 208 -8.98 16.88 -5.05
CA PRO A 208 -8.30 17.62 -3.98
C PRO A 208 -8.19 16.83 -2.66
N ASP A 209 -9.26 16.16 -2.22
CA ASP A 209 -9.24 15.38 -0.98
C ASP A 209 -8.35 14.12 -1.10
N ILE A 210 -8.23 13.52 -2.30
CA ILE A 210 -7.27 12.44 -2.56
C ILE A 210 -5.85 12.98 -2.39
N TYR A 211 -5.51 14.14 -2.97
CA TYR A 211 -4.18 14.75 -2.81
C TYR A 211 -3.85 15.07 -1.36
N CYS A 212 -4.80 15.62 -0.61
CA CYS A 212 -4.61 15.85 0.83
C CYS A 212 -4.26 14.55 1.57
N LYS A 213 -4.92 13.43 1.25
CA LYS A 213 -4.65 12.13 1.88
C LYS A 213 -3.32 11.52 1.44
N CYS A 214 -2.94 11.68 0.16
CA CYS A 214 -1.62 11.27 -0.33
C CYS A 214 -0.51 11.98 0.45
N LEU A 215 -0.60 13.30 0.58
CA LEU A 215 0.40 14.09 1.29
C LEU A 215 0.41 13.79 2.79
N LEU A 216 -0.76 13.62 3.42
CA LEU A 216 -0.86 13.27 4.84
C LEU A 216 -0.28 11.88 5.15
N THR A 217 -0.56 10.88 4.30
CA THR A 217 0.01 9.54 4.48
C THR A 217 1.53 9.53 4.29
N ALA A 218 2.05 10.31 3.33
CA ALA A 218 3.49 10.46 3.14
C ALA A 218 4.17 11.16 4.33
N ASP A 219 3.54 12.19 4.90
CA ASP A 219 4.04 12.87 6.10
C ASP A 219 4.05 11.93 7.32
N LEU A 220 2.98 11.17 7.54
CA LEU A 220 2.93 10.17 8.62
C LEU A 220 4.00 9.07 8.43
N ALA A 221 4.22 8.61 7.20
CA ALA A 221 5.27 7.66 6.87
C ALA A 221 6.67 8.23 7.19
N ARG A 222 6.91 9.51 6.89
CA ARG A 222 8.14 10.21 7.24
C ARG A 222 8.32 10.34 8.75
N GLN A 223 7.27 10.73 9.47
CA GLN A 223 7.31 10.84 10.93
C GLN A 223 7.63 9.49 11.59
N TRP A 224 7.02 8.40 11.10
CA TRP A 224 7.34 7.04 11.54
C TRP A 224 8.83 6.76 11.36
N LEU A 225 9.36 7.01 10.15
CA LEU A 225 10.76 6.76 9.82
C LEU A 225 11.71 7.54 10.75
N GLN A 226 11.44 8.84 10.95
CA GLN A 226 12.23 9.70 11.84
C GLN A 226 12.20 9.21 13.29
N LEU A 227 11.02 8.82 13.79
CA LEU A 227 10.88 8.34 15.16
C LEU A 227 11.62 7.01 15.36
N HIS A 228 11.56 6.12 14.38
CA HIS A 228 12.29 4.86 14.40
C HIS A 228 13.81 5.11 14.40
N GLU A 229 14.33 6.00 13.57
CA GLU A 229 15.75 6.37 13.56
C GLU A 229 16.20 7.00 14.88
N CYS A 230 15.40 7.89 15.46
CA CYS A 230 15.72 8.50 16.75
C CYS A 230 15.81 7.47 17.88
N ARG A 231 14.93 6.46 17.88
CA ARG A 231 14.86 5.43 18.93
C ARG A 231 15.88 4.32 18.75
N TYR A 232 16.09 3.85 17.53
CA TYR A 232 16.89 2.65 17.24
C TYR A 232 18.17 2.93 16.44
N GLY A 233 18.29 4.12 15.84
CA GLY A 233 19.45 4.51 15.02
C GLY A 233 20.71 4.86 15.82
N ARG A 234 20.63 5.00 17.15
CA ARG A 234 21.80 5.31 18.01
C ARG A 234 22.64 4.11 18.45
N VAL A 235 22.36 2.88 18.00
CA VAL A 235 23.20 1.70 18.36
C VAL A 235 24.40 1.54 17.41
N THR A 236 25.15 2.63 17.21
CA THR A 236 26.55 2.57 16.78
C THR A 236 27.35 3.46 17.74
N LEU A 237 27.55 2.96 18.95
CA LEU A 237 28.57 3.50 19.84
C LEU A 237 29.93 3.32 19.15
N PRO A 238 30.72 4.38 18.95
CA PRO A 238 32.13 4.22 18.63
C PRO A 238 32.75 3.49 19.81
N VAL A 239 33.38 2.34 19.57
CA VAL A 239 34.34 1.79 20.52
C VAL A 239 35.36 2.90 20.76
N PRO A 240 35.56 3.38 21.99
CA PRO A 240 36.63 4.31 22.29
C PRO A 240 37.94 3.55 22.09
N VAL A 241 38.54 3.70 20.92
CA VAL A 241 39.94 3.33 20.71
C VAL A 241 40.73 4.23 21.64
N THR A 242 41.15 3.63 22.75
CA THR A 242 41.96 4.29 23.76
C THR A 242 43.41 4.22 23.29
N ASP A 243 43.73 4.98 22.25
CA ASP A 243 45.12 5.15 21.83
C ASP A 243 45.67 6.42 22.48
N SER A 244 46.24 6.19 23.66
CA SER A 244 47.63 6.52 24.00
C SER A 244 48.25 7.67 23.20
N ASN A 245 48.41 8.80 23.88
CA ASN A 245 49.55 9.73 23.78
C ASN A 245 50.41 9.69 22.50
N GLY A 246 50.21 10.73 21.68
CA GLY A 246 51.29 11.65 21.38
C GLY A 246 52.08 11.40 20.10
N GLN A 247 51.77 12.18 19.05
CA GLN A 247 52.74 13.12 18.49
C GLN A 247 52.11 14.06 17.46
N ARG A 248 52.39 15.35 17.66
CA ARG A 248 52.22 16.42 16.68
C ARG A 248 53.34 16.35 15.66
N THR A 249 52.98 16.37 14.38
CA THR A 249 53.63 17.02 13.23
C THR A 249 52.63 16.85 12.08
N GLY A 250 52.06 17.88 11.45
CA GLY A 250 52.73 18.97 10.79
C GLY A 250 52.81 18.67 9.28
N THR A 251 52.33 19.62 8.47
CA THR A 251 52.67 19.86 7.04
C THR A 251 51.66 19.46 5.96
N GLN A 252 51.58 20.38 5.00
CA GLN A 252 50.69 20.60 3.86
C GLN A 252 50.89 19.63 2.68
N SER A 253 49.87 19.47 1.83
CA SER A 253 49.94 19.28 0.35
C SER A 253 48.49 19.08 -0.14
N LEU A 254 47.83 19.96 -0.91
CA LEU A 254 47.97 20.31 -2.34
C LEU A 254 48.18 19.12 -3.29
N ASP A 255 47.11 18.65 -3.95
CA ASP A 255 46.99 18.29 -5.40
C ASP A 255 45.57 17.72 -5.67
N LYS A 256 44.72 18.34 -6.49
CA LYS A 256 44.54 18.23 -7.96
C LYS A 256 44.26 16.83 -8.53
N GLY A 257 43.14 16.74 -9.25
CA GLY A 257 42.73 15.69 -10.20
C GLY A 257 41.21 15.63 -10.24
N LYS A 258 40.44 16.30 -11.12
CA LYS A 258 40.37 16.32 -12.60
C LYS A 258 40.18 14.94 -13.26
N GLY A 259 38.99 14.77 -13.86
CA GLY A 259 38.55 13.70 -14.78
C GLY A 259 37.05 13.46 -14.54
N LEU A 260 36.06 13.90 -15.33
CA LEU A 260 35.89 14.15 -16.77
C LEU A 260 35.84 12.87 -17.62
N ALA A 261 34.61 12.39 -17.82
CA ALA A 261 34.07 11.62 -18.96
C ALA A 261 32.54 11.71 -18.80
N VAL A 262 31.71 12.39 -19.61
CA VAL A 262 31.58 12.49 -21.09
C VAL A 262 31.55 11.11 -21.74
N PHE A 263 30.32 10.63 -21.96
CA PHE A 263 30.00 9.68 -23.02
C PHE A 263 28.97 10.36 -23.93
N GLU A 264 29.43 10.65 -25.13
CA GLU A 264 28.67 11.02 -26.32
C GLU A 264 28.83 9.89 -27.34
N GLU A 265 27.99 9.89 -28.37
CA GLU A 265 27.85 8.92 -29.49
C GLU A 265 27.00 7.66 -29.19
N ALA A 266 26.01 7.30 -30.02
CA ALA A 266 26.02 7.40 -31.48
C ALA A 266 24.69 7.91 -32.09
N GLN A 267 24.84 8.85 -33.02
CA GLN A 267 23.93 9.05 -34.15
C GLN A 267 24.22 8.00 -35.23
N GLY A 268 23.18 7.62 -35.97
CA GLY A 268 23.35 7.13 -37.33
C GLY A 268 22.48 5.93 -37.67
N MET A 269 21.33 6.17 -38.31
CA MET A 269 21.13 5.71 -39.68
C MET A 269 19.84 6.28 -40.30
N VAL A 270 20.05 6.97 -41.42
CA VAL A 270 19.07 7.40 -42.40
C VAL A 270 18.72 6.21 -43.30
N ALA A 271 17.42 5.95 -43.51
CA ALA A 271 16.96 5.23 -44.70
C ALA A 271 15.59 5.74 -45.16
N ARG A 272 15.62 6.35 -46.34
CA ARG A 272 14.49 6.78 -47.19
C ARG A 272 13.63 5.59 -47.67
N LYS A 273 12.49 5.96 -48.30
CA LYS A 273 11.65 5.24 -49.28
C LYS A 273 10.60 4.32 -48.64
N LYS A 274 9.29 4.45 -48.88
CA LYS A 274 8.59 4.66 -50.15
C LYS A 274 7.15 5.10 -49.89
N GLU A 275 6.75 6.20 -50.53
CA GLU A 275 5.37 6.58 -50.80
C GLU A 275 4.76 5.49 -51.70
N LYS A 276 3.72 4.79 -51.21
CA LYS A 276 2.92 3.87 -52.01
C LYS A 276 1.51 4.41 -52.12
N GLN A 277 1.09 4.45 -53.38
CA GLN A 277 -0.17 4.86 -53.94
C GLN A 277 -1.40 4.45 -53.13
N LEU A 278 -2.32 5.41 -53.03
CA LEU A 278 -3.71 5.22 -52.65
C LEU A 278 -4.35 4.14 -53.51
N HIS A 279 -4.86 3.09 -52.86
CA HIS A 279 -6.00 2.33 -53.37
C HIS A 279 -7.29 2.93 -52.80
N PRO A 280 -8.39 2.98 -53.56
CA PRO A 280 -9.68 3.39 -53.03
C PRO A 280 -10.15 2.31 -52.06
N MET A 281 -10.24 2.65 -50.76
CA MET A 281 -10.83 1.75 -49.79
C MET A 281 -12.31 1.53 -50.13
N PRO A 282 -12.82 0.30 -49.98
CA PRO A 282 -14.24 0.02 -50.09
C PRO A 282 -14.99 0.85 -49.02
N LYS A 283 -16.11 1.45 -49.42
CA LYS A 283 -17.03 2.11 -48.50
C LYS A 283 -17.63 1.05 -47.57
N VAL A 284 -16.95 0.80 -46.45
CA VAL A 284 -17.50 0.04 -45.33
C VAL A 284 -18.65 0.87 -44.77
N SER A 285 -19.83 0.26 -44.66
CA SER A 285 -21.02 0.92 -44.14
C SER A 285 -20.79 1.34 -42.68
N SER A 286 -21.40 2.44 -42.26
CA SER A 286 -21.22 2.99 -40.90
C SER A 286 -21.61 2.00 -39.80
N GLU A 287 -22.51 1.06 -40.06
CA GLU A 287 -22.97 0.05 -39.10
C GLU A 287 -21.91 -1.02 -38.81
N GLU A 288 -21.12 -1.46 -39.80
CA GLU A 288 -20.07 -2.47 -39.57
C GLU A 288 -18.89 -1.92 -38.76
N LEU A 289 -18.67 -0.60 -38.80
CA LEU A 289 -17.63 0.10 -38.03
C LEU A 289 -17.98 0.23 -36.54
N ASP A 290 -19.27 0.35 -36.21
CA ASP A 290 -19.73 0.45 -34.82
C ASP A 290 -19.69 -0.92 -34.11
N ASP A 291 -20.02 -2.01 -34.81
CA ASP A 291 -19.88 -3.37 -34.29
C ASP A 291 -18.43 -3.76 -34.03
N LEU A 292 -17.51 -3.39 -34.93
CA LEU A 292 -16.07 -3.62 -34.77
C LEU A 292 -15.49 -2.84 -33.57
N ASN A 293 -15.98 -1.61 -33.34
CA ASN A 293 -15.56 -0.82 -32.18
C ASN A 293 -16.12 -1.39 -30.87
N ASN A 294 -17.37 -1.86 -30.86
CA ASN A 294 -17.96 -2.52 -29.69
C ASN A 294 -17.21 -3.81 -29.32
N GLU A 295 -16.84 -4.62 -30.30
CA GLU A 295 -16.07 -5.84 -30.05
C GLU A 295 -14.65 -5.53 -29.56
N LYS A 296 -14.02 -4.48 -30.08
CA LYS A 296 -12.71 -4.00 -29.61
C LYS A 296 -12.76 -3.47 -28.18
N VAL A 297 -13.86 -2.82 -27.77
CA VAL A 297 -14.06 -2.41 -26.38
C VAL A 297 -14.26 -3.62 -25.47
N ARG A 298 -15.05 -4.63 -25.90
CA ARG A 298 -15.22 -5.88 -25.16
C ARG A 298 -13.91 -6.63 -24.97
N LEU A 299 -13.06 -6.69 -26.00
CA LEU A 299 -11.73 -7.30 -25.91
C LEU A 299 -10.82 -6.57 -24.93
N ARG A 300 -10.86 -5.23 -24.88
CA ARG A 300 -10.07 -4.46 -23.90
C ARG A 300 -10.53 -4.69 -22.46
N VAL A 301 -11.84 -4.72 -22.23
CA VAL A 301 -12.40 -5.03 -20.90
C VAL A 301 -11.99 -6.46 -20.49
N GLY A 302 -12.05 -7.41 -21.43
CA GLY A 302 -11.57 -8.78 -21.20
C GLY A 302 -10.08 -8.88 -20.88
N ASP A 303 -9.22 -8.09 -21.55
CA ASP A 303 -7.78 -8.04 -21.27
C ASP A 303 -7.49 -7.48 -19.87
N GLU A 304 -8.19 -6.43 -19.44
CA GLU A 304 -8.05 -5.86 -18.09
C GLU A 304 -8.49 -6.84 -17.00
N ASP A 305 -9.61 -7.52 -17.22
CA ASP A 305 -10.12 -8.57 -16.33
C ASP A 305 -9.13 -9.74 -16.24
N LEU A 306 -8.57 -10.18 -17.38
CA LEU A 306 -7.57 -11.24 -17.42
C LEU A 306 -6.30 -10.85 -16.65
N HIS A 307 -5.78 -9.64 -16.84
CA HIS A 307 -4.63 -9.15 -16.08
C HIS A 307 -4.91 -9.03 -14.57
N SER A 308 -6.13 -8.67 -14.19
CA SER A 308 -6.57 -8.67 -12.79
C SER A 308 -6.55 -10.09 -12.19
N LEU A 309 -7.08 -11.07 -12.93
CA LEU A 309 -7.09 -12.48 -12.54
C LEU A 309 -5.67 -13.05 -12.37
N VAL A 310 -4.76 -12.76 -13.32
CA VAL A 310 -3.36 -13.22 -13.24
C VAL A 310 -2.63 -12.66 -12.02
N ARG A 311 -2.77 -11.35 -11.75
CA ARG A 311 -2.16 -10.73 -10.55
C ARG A 311 -2.72 -11.33 -9.27
N ARG A 312 -4.01 -11.64 -9.24
CA ARG A 312 -4.65 -12.26 -8.08
C ARG A 312 -4.20 -13.71 -7.88
N GLU A 313 -4.08 -14.50 -8.94
CA GLU A 313 -3.55 -15.86 -8.84
C GLU A 313 -2.13 -15.85 -8.25
N GLU A 314 -1.28 -14.95 -8.73
CA GLU A 314 0.06 -14.77 -8.18
C GLU A 314 0.03 -14.40 -6.70
N HIS A 315 -0.87 -13.50 -6.30
CA HIS A 315 -1.07 -13.12 -4.92
C HIS A 315 -1.50 -14.30 -4.04
N VAL A 316 -2.48 -15.11 -4.48
CA VAL A 316 -2.94 -16.31 -3.75
C VAL A 316 -1.81 -17.32 -3.60
N ARG A 317 -1.03 -17.59 -4.67
CA ARG A 317 0.14 -18.46 -4.60
C ARG A 317 1.20 -17.93 -3.64
N ASN A 318 1.37 -16.61 -3.56
CA ASN A 318 2.30 -16.01 -2.60
C ASN A 318 1.81 -16.20 -1.16
N LEU A 319 0.53 -15.96 -0.88
CA LEU A 319 -0.08 -16.20 0.43
C LEU A 319 0.01 -17.67 0.86
N GLU A 320 -0.24 -18.60 -0.06
CA GLU A 320 -0.06 -20.04 0.19
C GLU A 320 1.38 -20.35 0.60
N ARG A 321 2.37 -19.88 -0.17
CA ARG A 321 3.79 -20.09 0.12
C ARG A 321 4.19 -19.52 1.48
N LEU A 322 3.71 -18.32 1.81
CA LEU A 322 3.97 -17.68 3.09
C LEU A 322 3.32 -18.43 4.26
N THR A 323 2.09 -18.91 4.06
CA THR A 323 1.35 -19.71 5.04
C THR A 323 2.08 -21.03 5.32
N GLN A 324 2.50 -21.74 4.27
CA GLN A 324 3.29 -22.97 4.39
C GLN A 324 4.61 -22.71 5.11
N LYS A 325 5.36 -21.67 4.72
CA LYS A 325 6.63 -21.30 5.35
C LYS A 325 6.47 -21.00 6.84
N SER A 326 5.45 -20.24 7.22
CA SER A 326 5.16 -19.95 8.63
C SER A 326 4.73 -21.21 9.38
N GLY A 327 3.94 -22.09 8.74
CA GLY A 327 3.56 -23.39 9.30
C GLY A 327 4.76 -24.29 9.62
N PHE A 328 5.72 -24.40 8.69
CA PHE A 328 6.98 -25.13 8.95
C PHE A 328 7.76 -24.54 10.12
N ARG A 329 7.82 -23.20 10.21
CA ARG A 329 8.53 -22.53 11.30
C ARG A 329 7.85 -22.75 12.66
N VAL A 330 6.52 -22.77 12.71
CA VAL A 330 5.77 -23.16 13.92
C VAL A 330 6.14 -24.57 14.35
N HIS A 331 6.18 -25.53 13.41
CA HIS A 331 6.53 -26.92 13.70
C HIS A 331 7.98 -27.05 14.21
N GLU A 332 8.93 -26.36 13.57
CA GLU A 332 10.33 -26.31 13.98
C GLU A 332 10.49 -25.78 15.42
N LEU A 333 9.84 -24.65 15.73
CA LEU A 333 9.87 -24.06 17.07
C LEU A 333 9.22 -24.97 18.13
N GLN A 334 8.16 -25.71 17.79
CA GLN A 334 7.57 -26.71 18.68
C GLN A 334 8.53 -27.85 18.97
N LEU A 335 9.25 -28.32 17.97
CA LEU A 335 10.25 -29.38 18.12
C LEU A 335 11.41 -28.93 19.02
N GLN A 336 11.96 -27.73 18.78
CA GLN A 336 13.00 -27.13 19.61
C GLN A 336 12.55 -26.97 21.07
N LEU A 337 11.33 -26.47 21.28
CA LEU A 337 10.78 -26.31 22.62
C LEU A 337 10.63 -27.65 23.34
N LYS A 338 10.17 -28.69 22.63
CA LYS A 338 10.05 -30.05 23.19
C LYS A 338 11.42 -30.62 23.58
N GLN A 339 12.43 -30.43 22.74
CA GLN A 339 13.79 -30.90 23.01
C GLN A 339 14.39 -30.20 24.24
N VAL A 340 14.31 -28.87 24.33
CA VAL A 340 14.85 -28.11 25.48
C VAL A 340 14.14 -28.49 26.78
N LYS A 341 12.83 -28.75 26.74
CA LYS A 341 12.07 -29.25 27.91
C LYS A 341 12.58 -30.62 28.37
N GLN A 342 12.79 -31.55 27.44
CA GLN A 342 13.32 -32.88 27.75
C GLN A 342 14.75 -32.82 28.31
N GLU A 343 15.62 -31.98 27.74
CA GLU A 343 16.98 -31.78 28.26
C GLU A 343 16.96 -31.20 29.68
N MET A 344 16.05 -30.27 29.97
CA MET A 344 15.89 -29.72 31.31
C MET A 344 15.42 -30.78 32.31
N GLU A 345 14.45 -31.62 31.95
CA GLU A 345 13.98 -32.72 32.80
C GLU A 345 15.10 -33.73 33.11
N LEU A 346 15.96 -34.04 32.12
CA LEU A 346 17.12 -34.92 32.31
C LEU A 346 18.15 -34.32 33.26
N ILE A 347 18.43 -33.02 33.14
CA ILE A 347 19.33 -32.30 34.05
C ILE A 347 18.74 -32.31 35.46
N HIS A 348 17.43 -32.09 35.59
CA HIS A 348 16.75 -32.08 36.88
C HIS A 348 16.83 -33.45 37.58
N ARG A 349 16.54 -34.54 36.88
CA ARG A 349 16.67 -35.90 37.43
C ARG A 349 18.10 -36.26 37.85
N ARG A 350 19.12 -35.79 37.12
CA ARG A 350 20.52 -35.98 37.53
C ARG A 350 20.86 -35.20 38.79
N GLN A 351 20.40 -33.95 38.90
CA GLN A 351 20.62 -33.13 40.09
C GLN A 351 19.98 -33.73 41.34
N GLU A 352 18.76 -34.29 41.22
CA GLU A 352 18.09 -35.01 42.30
C GLU A 352 18.88 -36.24 42.75
N ALA A 353 19.49 -36.98 41.81
CA ALA A 353 20.30 -38.16 42.12
C ALA A 353 21.65 -37.83 42.76
N GLU A 354 22.26 -36.68 42.41
CA GLU A 354 23.61 -36.30 42.84
C GLU A 354 23.65 -35.43 44.12
N GLY A 355 22.51 -35.05 44.68
CA GLY A 355 22.43 -34.26 45.93
C GLY A 355 23.09 -32.87 45.87
N GLY A 356 23.45 -32.41 44.68
CA GLY A 356 24.25 -31.22 44.45
C GLY A 356 23.42 -29.97 44.18
N ASN A 357 23.41 -29.03 45.14
CA ASN A 357 22.78 -27.72 45.04
C ASN A 357 23.61 -26.74 44.18
N ASN A 358 23.82 -27.04 42.89
CA ASN A 358 24.58 -26.18 41.98
C ASN A 358 23.66 -25.39 41.03
N GLY A 359 23.55 -24.09 41.29
CA GLY A 359 22.64 -23.13 40.65
C GLY A 359 22.90 -22.81 39.18
N ARG A 360 22.49 -23.70 38.26
CA ARG A 360 22.32 -23.42 36.82
C ARG A 360 20.90 -23.52 36.20
N PRO A 361 19.75 -23.62 36.92
CA PRO A 361 18.44 -23.70 36.26
C PRO A 361 18.02 -22.46 35.44
N HIS A 362 18.53 -21.27 35.78
CA HIS A 362 17.96 -20.01 35.30
C HIS A 362 18.21 -19.69 33.82
N THR A 363 19.28 -20.20 33.22
CA THR A 363 19.57 -19.96 31.79
C THR A 363 18.62 -20.74 30.88
N ASN A 364 18.31 -21.99 31.25
CA ASN A 364 17.40 -22.84 30.47
C ASN A 364 15.95 -22.36 30.57
N LEU A 365 15.56 -21.83 31.73
CA LEU A 365 14.22 -21.26 31.92
C LEU A 365 13.98 -20.06 30.99
N ARG A 366 14.94 -19.12 30.91
CA ARG A 366 14.86 -17.97 29.98
C ARG A 366 14.79 -18.40 28.52
N LEU A 367 15.55 -19.43 28.14
CA LEU A 367 15.51 -19.96 26.77
C LEU A 367 14.14 -20.55 26.42
N ILE A 368 13.50 -21.27 27.36
CA ILE A 368 12.13 -21.76 27.20
C ILE A 368 11.16 -20.61 27.01
N GLU A 369 11.19 -19.61 27.89
CA GLU A 369 10.31 -18.44 27.80
C GLU A 369 10.47 -17.71 26.46
N GLU A 370 11.70 -17.58 25.97
CA GLU A 370 11.99 -16.96 24.68
C GLU A 370 11.44 -17.79 23.50
N LEU A 371 11.64 -19.11 23.52
CA LEU A 371 11.10 -20.02 22.51
C LEU A 371 9.57 -20.04 22.52
N GLU A 372 8.94 -20.04 23.69
CA GLU A 372 7.48 -19.96 23.84
C GLU A 372 6.92 -18.63 23.33
N ARG A 373 7.62 -17.52 23.57
CA ARG A 373 7.27 -16.22 23.00
C ARG A 373 7.38 -16.24 21.48
N LYS A 374 8.49 -16.73 20.92
CA LYS A 374 8.69 -16.88 19.46
C LYS A 374 7.60 -17.75 18.84
N LEU A 375 7.29 -18.88 19.47
CA LEU A 375 6.24 -19.80 19.01
C LEU A 375 4.86 -19.14 19.00
N ARG A 376 4.51 -18.35 20.04
CA ARG A 376 3.24 -17.61 20.08
C ARG A 376 3.12 -16.60 18.94
N LEU A 377 4.18 -15.85 18.67
CA LEU A 377 4.21 -14.87 17.58
C LEU A 377 4.08 -15.55 16.22
N GLU A 378 4.83 -16.63 15.99
CA GLU A 378 4.77 -17.35 14.70
C GLU A 378 3.40 -18.03 14.50
N LYS A 379 2.78 -18.58 15.55
CA LYS A 379 1.40 -19.08 15.49
C LYS A 379 0.38 -17.99 15.18
N TYR A 380 0.58 -16.78 15.69
CA TYR A 380 -0.29 -15.65 15.36
C TYR A 380 -0.13 -15.25 13.89
N LYS A 381 1.12 -15.12 13.41
CA LYS A 381 1.43 -14.85 12.00
C LYS A 381 0.82 -15.91 11.07
N TYR A 382 1.00 -17.19 11.38
CA TYR A 382 0.41 -18.30 10.64
C TYR A 382 -1.11 -18.17 10.54
N ARG A 383 -1.80 -17.86 11.64
CA ARG A 383 -3.27 -17.69 11.65
C ARG A 383 -3.74 -16.52 10.80
N ILE A 384 -3.02 -15.39 10.80
CA ILE A 384 -3.35 -14.26 9.93
C ILE A 384 -3.18 -14.67 8.46
N LEU A 385 -2.02 -15.21 8.10
CA LEU A 385 -1.73 -15.61 6.72
C LEU A 385 -2.72 -16.67 6.20
N GLN A 386 -3.06 -17.64 7.06
CA GLN A 386 -4.06 -18.65 6.74
C GLN A 386 -5.45 -18.02 6.56
N GLY A 387 -5.83 -17.07 7.41
CA GLY A 387 -7.09 -16.34 7.29
C GLY A 387 -7.16 -15.53 6.00
N ASP A 388 -6.11 -14.78 5.67
CA ASP A 388 -6.02 -13.99 4.44
C ASP A 388 -6.06 -14.88 3.20
N TRP A 389 -5.36 -16.02 3.23
CA TRP A 389 -5.38 -17.00 2.15
C TRP A 389 -6.78 -17.60 1.95
N LEU A 390 -7.45 -18.03 3.03
CA LEU A 390 -8.82 -18.57 2.96
C LEU A 390 -9.83 -17.53 2.50
N LEU A 391 -9.74 -16.29 3.00
CA LEU A 391 -10.60 -15.20 2.61
C LEU A 391 -10.48 -14.91 1.11
N GLN A 392 -9.26 -14.93 0.56
CA GLN A 392 -9.03 -14.74 -0.87
C GLN A 392 -9.67 -15.86 -1.72
N LEU A 393 -9.69 -17.09 -1.21
CA LEU A 393 -10.35 -18.24 -1.84
C LEU A 393 -11.88 -18.16 -1.71
N GLU A 394 -12.41 -17.63 -0.60
CA GLU A 394 -13.84 -17.57 -0.30
C GLU A 394 -14.57 -16.39 -0.95
N ILE A 395 -13.89 -15.24 -1.13
CA ILE A 395 -14.52 -14.03 -1.70
C ILE A 395 -15.05 -14.27 -3.13
N GLU A 396 -14.48 -15.19 -3.93
CA GLU A 396 -15.01 -15.50 -5.27
C GLU A 396 -14.83 -16.97 -5.72
N PRO A 397 -15.65 -17.91 -5.23
CA PRO A 397 -15.71 -19.27 -5.76
C PRO A 397 -16.13 -19.33 -7.24
N TYR A 398 -16.71 -18.25 -7.78
CA TYR A 398 -17.00 -18.12 -9.20
C TYR A 398 -15.72 -18.08 -10.04
N VAL A 399 -14.65 -17.42 -9.58
CA VAL A 399 -13.39 -17.32 -10.33
C VAL A 399 -12.66 -18.66 -10.37
N ILE A 400 -12.65 -19.41 -9.27
CA ILE A 400 -12.11 -20.79 -9.25
C ILE A 400 -12.88 -21.67 -10.26
N ARG A 401 -14.22 -21.63 -10.23
CA ARG A 401 -15.06 -22.35 -11.19
C ARG A 401 -14.89 -21.88 -12.63
N HIS A 402 -14.67 -20.59 -12.85
CA HIS A 402 -14.48 -20.02 -14.18
C HIS A 402 -13.09 -20.35 -14.74
N MET A 403 -12.06 -20.38 -13.90
CA MET A 403 -10.72 -20.86 -14.26
C MET A 403 -10.73 -22.37 -14.53
N GLU A 404 -11.50 -23.15 -13.78
CA GLU A 404 -11.71 -24.58 -14.06
C GLU A 404 -12.44 -24.80 -15.38
N LEU A 405 -13.50 -24.03 -15.67
CA LEU A 405 -14.21 -24.07 -16.94
C LEU A 405 -13.32 -23.66 -18.11
N VAL A 406 -12.59 -22.56 -18.00
CA VAL A 406 -11.64 -22.09 -19.02
C VAL A 406 -10.50 -23.09 -19.20
N SER A 407 -9.98 -23.65 -18.11
CA SER A 407 -8.97 -24.72 -18.19
C SER A 407 -9.54 -25.96 -18.86
N GLN A 408 -10.79 -26.32 -18.60
CA GLN A 408 -11.47 -27.44 -19.22
C GLN A 408 -11.76 -27.20 -20.71
N GLU A 409 -12.13 -25.98 -21.11
CA GLU A 409 -12.26 -25.58 -22.52
C GLU A 409 -10.90 -25.61 -23.22
N ILE A 410 -9.86 -25.05 -22.60
CA ILE A 410 -8.49 -25.14 -23.10
C ILE A 410 -8.05 -26.61 -23.18
N GLN A 411 -8.47 -27.47 -22.26
CA GLN A 411 -8.16 -28.91 -22.26
C GLN A 411 -8.91 -29.67 -23.36
N GLN A 412 -10.16 -29.31 -23.63
CA GLN A 412 -10.93 -29.83 -24.77
C GLN A 412 -10.33 -29.37 -26.12
N HIS A 413 -9.79 -28.15 -26.19
CA HIS A 413 -9.15 -27.61 -27.38
C HIS A 413 -7.68 -28.05 -27.54
N SER A 414 -6.98 -28.33 -26.43
CA SER A 414 -5.57 -28.79 -26.39
C SER A 414 -5.41 -30.31 -26.36
N GLY A 415 -6.51 -31.07 -26.33
CA GLY A 415 -6.55 -32.53 -26.46
C GLY A 415 -5.95 -33.11 -27.76
N LYS A 416 -5.26 -32.28 -28.57
CA LYS A 416 -4.44 -32.74 -29.71
C LYS A 416 -2.94 -32.81 -29.44
N THR A 417 -2.40 -32.26 -28.35
CA THR A 417 -0.96 -32.43 -28.07
C THR A 417 -0.65 -32.38 -26.57
N HIS A 418 -0.40 -33.57 -26.02
CA HIS A 418 0.49 -33.88 -24.88
C HIS A 418 0.36 -33.05 -23.59
N MET A 419 -0.03 -33.69 -22.47
CA MET A 419 0.76 -33.68 -21.21
C MET A 419 0.02 -34.36 -20.03
N GLU A 420 0.60 -35.46 -19.53
CA GLU A 420 0.23 -36.12 -18.28
C GLU A 420 0.88 -35.49 -17.01
N ASN A 421 1.77 -34.51 -17.15
CA ASN A 421 2.58 -34.03 -16.03
C ASN A 421 1.91 -32.98 -15.12
N ASN A 422 0.91 -32.23 -15.60
CA ASN A 422 0.22 -31.22 -14.77
C ASN A 422 -0.89 -31.80 -13.88
N GLN A 423 -1.36 -33.02 -14.14
CA GLN A 423 -2.55 -33.58 -13.49
C GLN A 423 -2.29 -34.14 -12.08
N ARG A 424 -1.04 -34.50 -11.74
CA ARG A 424 -0.71 -35.04 -10.41
C ARG A 424 -0.68 -33.98 -9.30
N ASN A 425 -0.38 -32.73 -9.62
CA ASN A 425 -0.21 -31.70 -8.60
C ASN A 425 -1.56 -31.19 -8.06
N TRP A 426 -2.57 -31.03 -8.93
CA TRP A 426 -3.86 -30.44 -8.55
C TRP A 426 -4.82 -31.43 -7.87
N ARG A 427 -4.80 -32.71 -8.25
CA ARG A 427 -5.58 -33.74 -7.53
C ARG A 427 -5.14 -33.94 -6.09
N SER A 428 -3.85 -33.70 -5.80
CA SER A 428 -3.32 -33.76 -4.42
C SER A 428 -3.84 -32.62 -3.55
N VAL A 429 -4.11 -31.44 -4.13
CA VAL A 429 -4.59 -30.25 -3.39
C VAL A 429 -6.09 -30.38 -3.08
N VAL A 430 -6.90 -30.82 -4.05
CA VAL A 430 -8.35 -30.99 -3.86
C VAL A 430 -8.67 -32.13 -2.89
N LEU A 431 -7.93 -33.24 -2.94
CA LEU A 431 -8.11 -34.34 -1.98
C LEU A 431 -7.68 -33.97 -0.55
N TYR A 432 -6.74 -33.02 -0.39
CA TYR A 432 -6.32 -32.53 0.94
C TYR A 432 -7.34 -31.55 1.54
N ILE A 433 -8.07 -30.80 0.70
CA ILE A 433 -9.12 -29.85 1.14
C ILE A 433 -10.43 -30.57 1.44
N CYS A 434 -10.78 -31.63 0.70
CA CYS A 434 -12.01 -32.40 0.95
C CYS A 434 -11.86 -33.55 1.96
N GLY A 435 -10.63 -33.84 2.42
CA GLY A 435 -10.30 -34.96 3.31
C GLY A 435 -10.14 -34.59 4.79
N TRP A 436 -10.81 -33.55 5.30
CA TRP A 436 -10.89 -33.33 6.75
C TRP A 436 -12.05 -34.14 7.33
N ASP A 437 -11.70 -35.35 7.71
CA ASP A 437 -12.53 -36.35 8.36
C ASP A 437 -12.95 -35.91 9.77
N LYS A 438 -14.15 -36.35 10.14
CA LYS A 438 -14.84 -36.14 11.39
C LYS A 438 -14.09 -36.84 12.52
N GLY A 439 -13.47 -36.09 13.41
CA GLY A 439 -12.87 -36.69 14.60
C GLY A 439 -12.30 -35.68 15.56
N CYS A 440 -13.17 -34.99 16.31
CA CYS A 440 -12.92 -34.46 17.65
C CYS A 440 -14.12 -33.60 18.12
N TRP A 441 -15.25 -34.25 18.39
CA TRP A 441 -16.21 -33.78 19.39
C TRP A 441 -16.35 -34.92 20.40
N GLY A 442 -15.47 -34.91 21.40
CA GLY A 442 -15.54 -35.82 22.52
C GLY A 442 -16.58 -35.32 23.51
N SER A 443 -17.61 -36.15 23.72
CA SER A 443 -18.58 -36.08 24.80
C SER A 443 -17.92 -35.86 26.16
N GLY A 444 -18.45 -34.90 26.92
CA GLY A 444 -18.29 -34.83 28.36
C GLY A 444 -19.64 -35.21 28.98
N ASP A 445 -19.76 -36.49 29.33
CA ASP A 445 -20.94 -37.07 29.98
C ASP A 445 -21.13 -36.51 31.40
N ALA A 446 -22.41 -36.42 31.75
CA ALA A 446 -22.91 -36.27 33.10
C ALA A 446 -22.91 -37.63 33.83
N ALA A 447 -22.33 -37.66 35.03
CA ALA A 447 -22.70 -38.52 36.16
C ALA A 447 -21.96 -37.93 37.39
N GLY A 448 -22.53 -37.64 38.55
CA GLY A 448 -23.75 -38.18 39.15
C GLY A 448 -23.44 -39.38 40.06
N SER A 449 -22.63 -39.17 41.11
CA SER A 449 -22.74 -39.81 42.44
C SER A 449 -21.76 -39.19 43.43
#